data_AF-A0A9X0A479-F1
#
_entry.id   AF-A0A9X0A479-F1
#
_cell.length_a   1.000
_cell.length_b   1.000
_cell.length_c   1.000
_cell.angle_alpha   90.00
_cell.angle_beta   90.00
_cell.angle_gamma   90.00
#
_symmetry.space_group_name_H-M   'P 1'
#
loop_
_entity.id
_entity.type
_entity.pdbx_description
1 polymer ?
#
loop_
_entity_poly.entity_id
_entity_poly.type
_entity_poly.pdbx_seq_one_letter_code
_entity_poly.pdbx_strand_id
1 'polypeptide(L)'
;MNRDSGGIVWHSKLYNDSLTPKTAKIFNRRSSFSESSSGLDTTELWTDSPWPARNNVCFTSLNSFMERCNDVLELVQTTQHFEMLTCTAEVGGAGGNSLDSQVKEIHLKFLEAVRSFQQMPHDVLNANETQEFEREFFAFRSVIRDLEHNLADVMRQSFKQCWDTRAKLRLLEVFEGISGRELVQTNLRDTFTTLVHGFTQELLDMRTFFESHMDSPPAYPHLPPVANKLLWLRGFKIHIQEPMSRLHRVSPASLKGDEGWRLRDTYSDIIKDIEKCEAETIRHWQSTMEPELRTKLKQPLLISEPESEGSRPTLHVNFDPELMLLLREVHYLGGETILGTSSRPCPCTAEINR
;
A
#
# COMPACT_ATOMS: atom_id res chain seq x y z
N MET A 1 -18.11 44.50 -6.61
CA MET A 1 -18.20 43.05 -6.32
C MET A 1 -18.12 42.35 -7.67
N ASN A 2 -17.15 41.52 -8.04
CA ASN A 2 -16.10 40.79 -7.33
C ASN A 2 -14.94 40.63 -8.34
N ARG A 3 -13.69 40.84 -7.92
CA ARG A 3 -12.49 40.55 -8.74
C ARG A 3 -12.03 39.13 -8.36
N ASP A 4 -12.29 38.16 -9.22
CA ASP A 4 -11.73 36.82 -9.05
C ASP A 4 -10.24 36.85 -9.41
N SER A 5 -9.41 36.74 -8.38
CA SER A 5 -7.96 36.64 -8.47
C SER A 5 -7.59 35.15 -8.47
N GLY A 6 -7.58 34.53 -9.65
CA GLY A 6 -7.03 33.18 -9.83
C GLY A 6 -5.50 33.22 -9.81
N GLY A 7 -4.91 33.12 -8.62
CA GLY A 7 -3.46 32.95 -8.46
C GLY A 7 -3.05 31.52 -8.81
N ILE A 8 -2.31 31.35 -9.90
CA ILE A 8 -1.62 30.10 -10.23
C ILE A 8 -0.42 29.98 -9.29
N VAL A 9 -0.45 28.98 -8.40
CA VAL A 9 0.69 28.61 -7.55
C VAL A 9 1.72 27.92 -8.43
N TRP A 10 2.82 28.61 -8.74
CA TRP A 10 3.98 27.98 -9.35
C TRP A 10 4.66 27.12 -8.28
N HIS A 11 4.52 25.79 -8.40
CA HIS A 11 5.37 24.87 -7.65
C HIS A 11 6.81 24.99 -8.18
N SER A 12 7.66 25.65 -7.40
CA SER A 12 9.10 25.62 -7.58
C SER A 12 9.59 24.20 -7.31
N LYS A 13 9.93 23.45 -8.38
CA LYS A 13 10.78 22.26 -8.28
C LYS A 13 12.19 22.71 -7.97
N LEU A 14 12.49 22.92 -6.69
CA LEU A 14 13.85 22.94 -6.17
C LEU A 14 14.04 21.68 -5.35
N TYR A 15 15.19 21.03 -5.53
CA TYR A 15 15.64 19.79 -4.91
C TYR A 15 15.20 18.49 -5.58
N ASN A 16 15.76 18.26 -6.78
CA ASN A 16 16.23 16.93 -7.14
C ASN A 16 17.41 17.09 -8.11
N ASP A 17 18.56 17.44 -7.55
CA ASP A 17 19.90 17.16 -8.08
C ASP A 17 20.89 17.89 -7.16
N SER A 18 21.80 17.13 -6.57
CA SER A 18 22.87 17.60 -5.69
C SER A 18 23.65 18.78 -6.30
N LEU A 19 23.45 19.99 -5.77
CA LEU A 19 24.22 21.19 -6.11
C LEU A 19 25.58 21.26 -5.36
N THR A 20 26.22 20.12 -5.13
CA THR A 20 27.65 20.09 -4.86
C THR A 20 28.37 19.80 -6.18
N PRO A 21 29.16 20.72 -6.75
CA PRO A 21 30.13 20.34 -7.76
C PRO A 21 31.07 19.32 -7.11
N LYS A 22 31.02 18.06 -7.58
CA LYS A 22 32.03 17.06 -7.22
C LYS A 22 33.38 17.64 -7.64
N THR A 23 34.23 17.97 -6.67
CA THR A 23 35.60 18.42 -6.89
C THR A 23 36.41 17.29 -7.53
N ALA A 24 36.32 17.17 -8.85
CA ALA A 24 37.17 16.31 -9.64
C ALA A 24 38.45 17.07 -10.00
N LYS A 25 39.57 16.59 -9.46
CA LYS A 25 40.94 16.96 -9.81
C LYS A 25 41.14 16.90 -11.33
N ILE A 26 41.23 18.05 -12.00
CA ILE A 26 41.81 18.15 -13.35
C ILE A 26 42.66 19.42 -13.41
N PHE A 27 43.90 19.33 -12.93
CA PHE A 27 44.95 20.29 -13.25
C PHE A 27 46.17 19.53 -13.76
N ASN A 28 46.15 19.19 -15.05
CA ASN A 28 47.33 19.11 -15.90
C ASN A 28 46.93 18.70 -17.32
N ARG A 29 46.72 19.67 -18.20
CA ARG A 29 47.04 19.49 -19.62
C ARG A 29 47.52 20.81 -20.21
N ARG A 30 48.77 20.78 -20.66
CA ARG A 30 49.49 21.82 -21.37
C ARG A 30 48.70 22.33 -22.58
N SER A 31 48.70 23.65 -22.67
CA SER A 31 48.78 24.51 -23.85
C SER A 31 48.84 23.82 -25.22
N SER A 32 47.84 24.09 -26.03
CA SER A 32 48.00 24.43 -27.44
C SER A 32 46.62 24.82 -27.97
N PHE A 33 46.31 26.11 -28.05
CA PHE A 33 45.56 26.68 -29.17
C PHE A 33 45.72 28.19 -29.18
N SER A 34 45.95 28.66 -30.39
CA SER A 34 46.42 29.97 -30.82
C SER A 34 45.44 31.12 -30.52
N GLU A 35 46.03 32.31 -30.46
CA GLU A 35 45.40 33.63 -30.42
C GLU A 35 44.16 33.76 -31.32
N SER A 36 43.09 34.30 -30.74
CA SER A 36 42.37 35.42 -31.34
C SER A 36 41.72 36.24 -30.22
N SER A 37 42.36 37.36 -29.90
CA SER A 37 41.77 38.37 -29.03
C SER A 37 40.62 39.07 -29.77
N SER A 38 39.41 38.91 -29.29
CA SER A 38 38.41 39.97 -29.37
C SER A 38 37.71 40.00 -28.02
N GLY A 39 37.87 41.14 -27.34
CA GLY A 39 37.51 41.31 -25.94
C GLY A 39 36.02 41.11 -25.70
N LEU A 40 35.71 40.27 -24.72
CA LEU A 40 34.70 40.60 -23.73
C LEU A 40 35.35 40.41 -22.36
N ASP A 41 35.77 41.54 -21.84
CA ASP A 41 36.11 41.75 -20.45
C ASP A 41 34.89 41.33 -19.61
N THR A 42 34.90 40.10 -19.08
CA THR A 42 33.87 39.62 -18.14
C THR A 42 34.09 40.18 -16.73
N THR A 43 34.94 41.20 -16.63
CA THR A 43 35.17 42.05 -15.46
C THR A 43 34.36 43.34 -15.52
N GLU A 44 33.26 43.40 -16.29
CA GLU A 44 32.15 44.29 -15.93
C GLU A 44 31.48 43.73 -14.65
N LEU A 45 32.16 43.96 -13.52
CA LEU A 45 31.49 44.04 -12.23
C LEU A 45 30.41 45.10 -12.39
N TRP A 46 29.15 44.68 -12.31
CA TRP A 46 28.00 45.54 -12.16
C TRP A 46 28.15 46.31 -10.84
N THR A 47 28.93 47.39 -10.85
CA THR A 47 29.24 48.23 -9.68
C THR A 47 28.05 49.08 -9.25
N ASP A 48 27.03 49.21 -10.10
CA ASP A 48 25.75 49.90 -9.84
C ASP A 48 24.57 48.93 -9.61
N SER A 49 24.84 47.68 -9.24
CA SER A 49 23.79 46.81 -8.75
C SER A 49 23.47 47.15 -7.29
N PRO A 50 22.19 47.42 -6.92
CA PRO A 50 21.80 47.52 -5.52
C PRO A 50 21.94 46.18 -4.76
N TRP A 51 22.25 45.10 -5.48
CA TRP A 51 22.46 43.78 -4.92
C TRP A 51 23.93 43.53 -4.56
N PRO A 52 24.21 42.97 -3.38
CA PRO A 52 25.56 42.62 -2.98
C PRO A 52 26.21 41.63 -3.96
N ALA A 53 27.53 41.74 -4.13
CA ALA A 53 28.31 40.84 -4.97
C ALA A 53 28.06 39.35 -4.62
N ARG A 54 28.15 38.46 -5.61
CA ARG A 54 27.85 37.02 -5.47
C ARG A 54 28.58 36.31 -4.32
N ASN A 55 29.72 36.84 -3.87
CA ASN A 55 30.54 36.27 -2.79
C ASN A 55 30.49 37.10 -1.49
N ASN A 56 29.43 37.88 -1.27
CA ASN A 56 29.30 38.66 -0.05
C ASN A 56 29.14 37.73 1.18
N VAL A 57 29.74 38.13 2.31
CA VAL A 57 29.69 37.45 3.61
C VAL A 57 28.24 37.16 4.05
N CYS A 58 27.28 38.00 3.66
CA CYS A 58 25.87 37.76 3.93
C CYS A 58 25.36 36.45 3.29
N PHE A 59 25.78 36.11 2.07
CA PHE A 59 25.38 34.86 1.41
C PHE A 59 26.07 33.65 2.04
N THR A 60 27.31 33.79 2.51
CA THR A 60 28.03 32.70 3.19
C THR A 60 27.39 32.39 4.55
N SER A 61 27.03 33.43 5.29
CA SER A 61 26.34 33.29 6.59
C SER A 61 24.95 32.68 6.42
N LEU A 62 24.21 33.12 5.39
CA LEU A 62 22.89 32.57 5.07
C LEU A 62 22.98 31.10 4.65
N ASN A 63 23.92 30.73 3.77
CA ASN A 63 24.12 29.33 3.38
C ASN A 63 24.45 28.44 4.57
N SER A 64 25.35 28.87 5.45
CA SER A 64 25.74 28.11 6.65
C SER A 64 24.54 27.90 7.59
N PHE A 65 23.70 28.93 7.74
CA PHE A 65 22.46 28.82 8.51
C PHE A 65 21.44 27.88 7.84
N MET A 66 21.28 27.95 6.52
CA MET A 66 20.39 27.04 5.77
C MET A 66 20.84 25.58 5.87
N GLU A 67 22.13 25.31 5.77
CA GLU A 67 22.70 23.97 5.99
C GLU A 67 22.38 23.48 7.40
N ARG A 68 22.55 24.34 8.42
CA ARG A 68 22.18 23.98 9.79
C ARG A 68 20.68 23.70 9.95
N CYS A 69 19.82 24.47 9.30
CA CYS A 69 18.38 24.23 9.32
C CYS A 69 18.02 22.89 8.68
N ASN A 70 18.71 22.50 7.60
CA ASN A 70 18.52 21.19 6.98
C ASN A 70 18.96 20.05 7.90
N ASP A 71 20.08 20.21 8.61
CA ASP A 71 20.55 19.23 9.59
C ASP A 71 19.55 19.04 10.74
N VAL A 72 18.99 20.13 11.27
CA VAL A 72 17.97 20.08 12.33
C VAL A 72 16.66 19.50 11.80
N LEU A 73 16.28 19.83 10.57
CA LEU A 73 15.11 19.24 9.93
C LEU A 73 15.26 17.72 9.82
N GLU A 74 16.41 17.23 9.38
CA GLU A 74 16.70 15.79 9.32
C GLU A 74 16.65 15.18 10.73
N LEU A 75 17.23 15.82 11.74
CA LEU A 75 17.15 15.35 13.13
C LEU A 75 15.70 15.20 13.61
N VAL A 76 14.85 16.20 13.36
CA VAL A 76 13.45 16.18 13.81
C VAL A 76 12.65 15.12 13.03
N GLN A 77 12.84 15.03 11.71
CA GLN A 77 12.19 14.01 10.88
C GLN A 77 12.61 12.59 11.29
N THR A 78 13.90 12.37 11.52
CA THR A 78 14.40 11.07 11.98
C THR A 78 13.82 10.73 13.35
N THR A 79 13.72 11.69 14.26
CA THR A 79 13.12 11.49 15.58
C THR A 79 11.64 11.14 15.48
N GLN A 80 10.86 11.88 14.68
CA GLN A 80 9.45 11.59 14.43
C GLN A 80 9.23 10.16 13.90
N HIS A 81 10.05 9.71 12.95
CA HIS A 81 9.95 8.35 12.41
C HIS A 81 10.25 7.27 13.47
N PHE A 82 11.21 7.52 14.36
CA PHE A 82 11.58 6.60 15.45
C PHE A 82 10.66 6.69 16.67
N GLU A 83 9.86 7.74 16.82
CA GLU A 83 8.77 7.80 17.80
C GLU A 83 7.54 7.00 17.34
N MET A 84 7.25 7.00 16.04
CA MET A 84 6.21 6.12 15.48
C MET A 84 6.53 4.63 15.69
N LEU A 85 7.80 4.26 15.84
CA LEU A 85 8.25 2.91 16.23
C LEU A 85 7.75 2.49 17.61
N THR A 86 7.64 3.42 18.56
CA THR A 86 7.22 3.11 19.93
C THR A 86 5.78 2.62 19.94
N CYS A 87 4.91 3.31 19.21
CA CYS A 87 3.51 2.91 19.07
C CYS A 87 3.35 1.54 18.39
N THR A 88 4.30 1.15 17.54
CA THR A 88 4.21 -0.09 16.75
C THR A 88 4.86 -1.27 17.47
N ALA A 89 5.88 -1.02 18.30
CA ALA A 89 6.51 -1.98 19.20
C ALA A 89 5.59 -2.44 20.35
N GLU A 90 4.56 -1.66 20.71
CA GLU A 90 3.56 -2.08 21.70
C GLU A 90 2.46 -2.97 21.10
N VAL A 91 2.21 -2.87 19.79
CA VAL A 91 1.13 -3.56 19.07
C VAL A 91 1.57 -4.95 18.55
N GLY A 92 2.72 -5.45 19.03
CA GLY A 92 3.37 -6.71 18.64
C GLY A 92 2.41 -7.83 18.22
N GLY A 93 2.47 -8.24 16.95
CA GLY A 93 1.49 -9.18 16.41
C GLY A 93 1.94 -10.09 15.28
N ALA A 94 3.21 -10.10 14.88
CA ALA A 94 3.66 -10.94 13.75
C ALA A 94 5.05 -11.60 13.89
N GLY A 95 5.93 -11.09 14.74
CA GLY A 95 7.23 -11.69 15.03
C GLY A 95 7.24 -12.24 16.45
N GLY A 96 7.75 -13.46 16.67
CA GLY A 96 7.79 -14.07 18.00
C GLY A 96 8.50 -13.18 19.05
N ASN A 97 8.36 -13.51 20.34
CA ASN A 97 8.85 -12.71 21.50
C ASN A 97 10.30 -12.18 21.37
N SER A 98 11.15 -12.87 20.60
CA SER A 98 12.53 -12.45 20.30
C SER A 98 12.62 -11.21 19.39
N LEU A 99 11.76 -11.09 18.37
CA LEU A 99 11.78 -9.94 17.43
C LEU A 99 11.23 -8.68 18.09
N ASP A 100 10.16 -8.82 18.89
CA ASP A 100 9.61 -7.72 19.68
C ASP A 100 10.64 -7.17 20.69
N SER A 101 11.41 -8.07 21.31
CA SER A 101 12.53 -7.68 22.18
C SER A 101 13.62 -6.91 21.42
N GLN A 102 13.93 -7.29 20.17
CA GLN A 102 14.91 -6.58 19.35
C GLN A 102 14.43 -5.18 18.96
N VAL A 103 13.14 -5.01 18.60
CA VAL A 103 12.57 -3.69 18.32
C VAL A 103 12.62 -2.79 19.56
N LYS A 104 12.31 -3.34 20.74
CA LYS A 104 12.44 -2.62 22.02
C LYS A 104 13.88 -2.21 22.31
N GLU A 105 14.86 -3.09 22.06
CA GLU A 105 16.27 -2.76 22.22
C GLU A 105 16.71 -1.63 21.28
N ILE A 106 16.29 -1.69 20.00
CA ILE A 106 16.54 -0.62 19.02
C ILE A 106 15.97 0.70 19.51
N HIS A 107 14.75 0.69 20.04
CA HIS A 107 14.10 1.88 20.57
C HIS A 107 14.85 2.45 21.79
N LEU A 108 15.31 1.60 22.73
CA LEU A 108 16.10 2.05 23.87
C LEU A 108 17.43 2.70 23.46
N LYS A 109 18.13 2.11 22.49
CA LYS A 109 19.37 2.68 21.92
C LYS A 109 19.11 4.01 21.22
N PHE A 110 17.97 4.14 20.53
CA PHE A 110 17.55 5.41 19.94
C PHE A 110 17.34 6.48 21.03
N LEU A 111 16.62 6.17 22.11
CA LEU A 111 16.40 7.11 23.22
C LEU A 111 17.70 7.49 23.94
N GLU A 112 18.69 6.60 24.00
CA GLU A 112 20.02 6.91 24.52
C GLU A 112 20.78 7.87 23.59
N ALA A 113 20.74 7.64 22.27
CA ALA A 113 21.34 8.52 21.28
C ALA A 113 20.73 9.94 21.31
N VAL A 114 19.40 10.03 21.42
CA VAL A 114 18.70 11.32 21.56
C VAL A 114 19.07 12.01 22.87
N ARG A 115 19.14 11.28 24.00
CA ARG A 115 19.57 11.86 25.28
C ARG A 115 21.01 12.37 25.25
N SER A 116 21.93 11.61 24.64
CA SER A 116 23.31 12.05 24.44
C SER A 116 23.37 13.32 23.61
N PHE A 117 22.56 13.42 22.55
CA PHE A 117 22.48 14.60 21.70
C PHE A 117 21.87 15.82 22.43
N GLN A 118 20.87 15.61 23.29
CA GLN A 118 20.23 16.67 24.08
C GLN A 118 21.10 17.22 25.22
N GLN A 119 22.07 16.43 25.71
CA GLN A 119 23.00 16.86 26.75
C GLN A 119 24.09 17.81 26.22
N MET A 120 24.08 18.10 24.93
CA MET A 120 24.97 19.06 24.31
C MET A 120 24.76 20.46 24.89
N PRO A 121 25.80 21.12 25.42
CA PRO A 121 25.68 22.43 26.04
C PRO A 121 25.57 23.59 25.02
N HIS A 122 25.57 23.29 23.72
CA HIS A 122 25.62 24.27 22.62
C HIS A 122 24.26 24.44 21.94
N ASP A 123 23.99 25.65 21.46
CA ASP A 123 22.79 25.94 20.68
C ASP A 123 22.89 25.29 19.29
N VAL A 124 21.96 24.39 19.02
CA VAL A 124 21.82 23.64 17.77
C VAL A 124 21.68 24.58 16.56
N LEU A 125 21.08 25.76 16.74
CA LEU A 125 20.86 26.75 15.67
C LEU A 125 22.01 27.73 15.46
N ASN A 126 23.05 27.68 16.30
CA ASN A 126 24.21 28.57 16.15
C ASN A 126 25.12 28.10 15.01
N ALA A 127 25.08 28.82 13.88
CA ALA A 127 25.91 28.53 12.71
C ALA A 127 27.40 28.86 12.90
N ASN A 128 27.77 29.62 13.94
CA ASN A 128 29.16 30.04 14.18
C ASN A 128 29.99 28.96 14.88
N GLU A 129 29.36 28.02 15.59
CA GLU A 129 30.01 26.91 16.30
C GLU A 129 29.80 25.60 15.52
N THR A 130 30.52 25.47 14.41
CA THR A 130 30.24 24.43 13.42
C THR A 130 30.88 23.08 13.77
N GLN A 131 32.13 23.08 14.25
CA GLN A 131 32.94 21.86 14.35
C GLN A 131 32.50 20.87 15.44
N GLU A 132 32.09 21.36 16.61
CA GLU A 132 31.65 20.50 17.72
C GLU A 132 30.27 19.90 17.43
N PHE A 133 29.35 20.71 16.90
CA PHE A 133 28.06 20.22 16.43
C PHE A 133 28.22 19.16 15.34
N GLU A 134 29.04 19.43 14.31
CA GLU A 134 29.26 18.49 13.21
C GLU A 134 29.78 17.13 13.70
N ARG A 135 30.70 17.12 14.68
CA ARG A 135 31.23 15.89 15.27
C ARG A 135 30.14 15.07 15.94
N GLU A 136 29.35 15.69 16.80
CA GLU A 136 28.32 15.03 17.60
C GLU A 136 27.13 14.61 16.72
N PHE A 137 26.80 15.44 15.74
CA PHE A 137 25.78 15.14 14.77
C PHE A 137 26.19 14.00 13.83
N PHE A 138 27.47 13.92 13.45
CA PHE A 138 28.01 12.77 12.73
C PHE A 138 27.96 11.49 13.57
N ALA A 139 28.31 11.58 14.86
CA ALA A 139 28.21 10.44 15.78
C ALA A 139 26.75 9.96 15.90
N PHE A 140 25.80 10.89 16.07
CA PHE A 140 24.36 10.60 16.08
C PHE A 140 23.92 9.93 14.77
N ARG A 141 24.24 10.50 13.60
CA ARG A 141 23.90 9.90 12.30
C ARG A 141 24.48 8.49 12.12
N SER A 142 25.69 8.25 12.62
CA SER A 142 26.29 6.91 12.57
C SER A 142 25.47 5.91 13.39
N VAL A 143 25.07 6.28 14.62
CA VAL A 143 24.22 5.43 15.46
C VAL A 143 22.86 5.19 14.79
N ILE A 144 22.22 6.24 14.26
CA ILE A 144 20.91 6.11 13.57
C ILE A 144 20.99 5.18 12.36
N ARG A 145 22.02 5.32 11.53
CA ARG A 145 22.22 4.45 10.37
C ARG A 145 22.37 2.98 10.78
N ASP A 146 23.10 2.71 11.86
CA ASP A 146 23.29 1.36 12.36
C ASP A 146 21.97 0.79 12.94
N LEU A 147 21.15 1.62 13.61
CA LEU A 147 19.81 1.25 14.06
C LEU A 147 18.84 0.97 12.91
N GLU A 148 18.88 1.76 11.82
CA GLU A 148 18.09 1.51 10.62
C GLU A 148 18.46 0.19 9.94
N HIS A 149 19.75 -0.15 9.91
CA HIS A 149 20.22 -1.42 9.37
C HIS A 149 19.70 -2.60 10.21
N ASN A 150 19.82 -2.50 11.53
CA ASN A 150 19.29 -3.50 12.46
C ASN A 150 17.77 -3.67 12.31
N LEU A 151 17.03 -2.57 12.15
CA LEU A 151 15.59 -2.61 11.93
C LEU A 151 15.25 -3.28 10.59
N ALA A 152 15.98 -2.97 9.52
CA ALA A 152 15.77 -3.61 8.22
C ALA A 152 15.99 -5.14 8.30
N ASP A 153 16.96 -5.59 9.10
CA ASP A 153 17.20 -7.02 9.32
C ASP A 153 16.11 -7.68 10.16
N VAL A 154 15.62 -7.02 11.21
CA VAL A 154 14.44 -7.46 11.99
C VAL A 154 13.22 -7.60 11.07
N MET A 155 12.98 -6.62 10.20
CA MET A 155 11.89 -6.68 9.22
C MET A 155 12.10 -7.86 8.26
N ARG A 156 13.31 -8.02 7.70
CA ARG A 156 13.65 -9.13 6.79
C ARG A 156 13.42 -10.50 7.44
N GLN A 157 13.77 -10.67 8.71
CA GLN A 157 13.52 -11.89 9.46
C GLN A 157 12.02 -12.11 9.70
N SER A 158 11.30 -11.05 10.06
CA SER A 158 9.84 -11.09 10.26
C SER A 158 9.11 -11.49 8.97
N PHE A 159 9.53 -10.98 7.82
CA PHE A 159 9.00 -11.37 6.50
C PHE A 159 9.18 -12.85 6.18
N LYS A 160 10.29 -13.46 6.62
CA LYS A 160 10.54 -14.90 6.45
C LYS A 160 9.68 -15.76 7.37
N GLN A 161 9.27 -15.24 8.52
CA GLN A 161 8.36 -15.95 9.44
C GLN A 161 6.90 -15.92 8.97
N CYS A 162 6.52 -14.88 8.21
CA CYS A 162 5.19 -14.79 7.64
C CYS A 162 5.01 -15.77 6.46
N TRP A 163 4.06 -16.69 6.60
CA TRP A 163 3.70 -17.64 5.53
C TRP A 163 2.73 -17.02 4.51
N ASP A 164 1.78 -16.19 4.95
CA ASP A 164 0.74 -15.57 4.11
C ASP A 164 1.15 -14.16 3.62
N THR A 165 0.82 -13.84 2.36
CA THR A 165 0.95 -12.49 1.78
C THR A 165 0.19 -11.46 2.60
N ARG A 166 -1.01 -11.78 3.11
CA ARG A 166 -1.78 -10.84 3.94
C ARG A 166 -1.09 -10.51 5.25
N ALA A 167 -0.40 -11.48 5.86
CA ALA A 167 0.39 -11.28 7.06
C ALA A 167 1.62 -10.41 6.78
N LYS A 168 2.31 -10.64 5.65
CA LYS A 168 3.43 -9.79 5.19
C LYS A 168 2.99 -8.34 4.96
N LEU A 169 1.83 -8.12 4.35
CA LEU A 169 1.27 -6.78 4.15
C LEU A 169 0.87 -6.12 5.47
N ARG A 170 0.39 -6.89 6.46
CA ARG A 170 0.06 -6.35 7.80
C ARG A 170 1.30 -5.91 8.55
N LEU A 171 2.37 -6.68 8.46
CA LEU A 171 3.67 -6.30 8.99
C LEU A 171 4.13 -4.97 8.39
N LEU A 172 4.01 -4.79 7.08
CA LEU A 172 4.38 -3.54 6.43
C LEU A 172 3.53 -2.34 6.89
N GLU A 173 2.24 -2.52 7.14
CA GLU A 173 1.38 -1.46 7.70
C GLU A 173 1.82 -1.07 9.10
N VAL A 174 2.18 -2.04 9.94
CA VAL A 174 2.70 -1.77 11.29
C VAL A 174 4.01 -0.98 11.21
N PHE A 175 4.85 -1.22 10.20
CA PHE A 175 6.12 -0.51 10.03
C PHE A 175 6.06 0.63 9.00
N GLU A 176 4.87 1.12 8.62
CA GLU A 176 4.71 2.09 7.52
C GLU A 176 5.58 3.34 7.73
N GLY A 177 5.55 3.89 8.94
CA GLY A 177 6.29 5.10 9.31
C GLY A 177 7.81 5.03 9.17
N ILE A 178 8.43 3.84 9.26
CA ILE A 178 9.88 3.68 9.08
C ILE A 178 10.23 3.04 7.75
N SER A 179 9.31 2.25 7.21
CA SER A 179 9.46 1.67 5.89
C SER A 179 9.60 2.74 4.82
N GLY A 180 9.11 3.97 5.03
CA GLY A 180 9.29 5.09 4.10
C GLY A 180 10.72 5.61 3.96
N ARG A 181 11.66 5.24 4.85
CA ARG A 181 13.05 5.75 4.83
C ARG A 181 13.87 5.08 3.72
N GLU A 182 14.66 5.87 3.00
CA GLU A 182 15.43 5.40 1.83
C GLU A 182 16.39 4.26 2.16
N LEU A 183 17.08 4.32 3.31
CA LEU A 183 18.01 3.26 3.73
C LEU A 183 17.27 1.94 3.96
N VAL A 184 16.11 2.00 4.61
CA VAL A 184 15.27 0.83 4.89
C VAL A 184 14.67 0.28 3.59
N GLN A 185 14.15 1.14 2.71
CA GLN A 185 13.65 0.75 1.37
C GLN A 185 14.73 0.05 0.55
N THR A 186 15.95 0.58 0.55
CA THR A 186 17.08 0.01 -0.20
C THR A 186 17.42 -1.38 0.32
N ASN A 187 17.49 -1.54 1.65
CA ASN A 187 17.79 -2.83 2.28
C ASN A 187 16.65 -3.86 2.11
N LEU A 188 15.40 -3.41 2.03
CA LEU A 188 14.22 -4.27 1.87
C LEU A 188 13.83 -4.54 0.42
N ARG A 189 14.51 -3.95 -0.57
CA ARG A 189 14.19 -4.08 -1.99
C ARG A 189 14.00 -5.54 -2.43
N ASP A 190 14.94 -6.41 -2.06
CA ASP A 190 14.87 -7.83 -2.44
C ASP A 190 13.66 -8.54 -1.78
N THR A 191 13.31 -8.13 -0.57
CA THR A 191 12.14 -8.63 0.16
C THR A 191 10.85 -8.18 -0.52
N PHE A 192 10.79 -6.93 -1.00
CA PHE A 192 9.67 -6.43 -1.78
C PHE A 192 9.52 -7.15 -3.12
N THR A 193 10.63 -7.40 -3.83
CA THR A 193 10.61 -8.20 -5.07
C THR A 193 10.08 -9.61 -4.80
N THR A 194 10.53 -10.24 -3.71
CA THR A 194 10.04 -11.57 -3.31
C THR A 194 8.56 -11.55 -2.92
N LEU A 195 8.09 -10.48 -2.27
CA LEU A 195 6.68 -10.29 -1.92
C LEU A 195 5.81 -10.17 -3.18
N VAL A 196 6.21 -9.33 -4.13
CA VAL A 196 5.49 -9.14 -5.40
C VAL A 196 5.47 -10.43 -6.21
N HIS A 197 6.60 -11.12 -6.30
CA HIS A 197 6.68 -12.41 -6.97
C HIS A 197 5.76 -13.46 -6.31
N GLY A 198 5.84 -13.60 -4.98
CA GLY A 198 5.00 -14.53 -4.23
C GLY A 198 3.50 -14.23 -4.37
N PHE A 199 3.11 -12.95 -4.33
CA PHE A 199 1.72 -12.57 -4.56
C PHE A 199 1.28 -12.83 -6.00
N THR A 200 2.16 -12.64 -6.98
CA THR A 200 1.86 -13.00 -8.38
C THR A 200 1.62 -14.50 -8.53
N GLN A 201 2.42 -15.35 -7.88
CA GLN A 201 2.19 -16.80 -7.87
C GLN A 201 0.86 -17.15 -7.19
N GLU A 202 0.55 -16.53 -6.05
CA GLU A 202 -0.73 -16.73 -5.35
C GLU A 202 -1.92 -16.37 -6.25
N LEU A 203 -1.84 -15.29 -7.04
CA LEU A 203 -2.87 -14.93 -8.01
C LEU A 203 -3.00 -15.95 -9.16
N LEU A 204 -1.89 -16.52 -9.63
CA LEU A 204 -1.92 -17.57 -10.64
C LEU A 204 -2.53 -18.86 -10.10
N ASP A 205 -2.17 -19.26 -8.87
CA ASP A 205 -2.78 -20.41 -8.19
C ASP A 205 -4.28 -20.19 -8.02
N MET A 206 -4.68 -18.99 -7.59
CA MET A 206 -6.08 -18.57 -7.54
C MET A 206 -6.77 -18.68 -8.89
N ARG A 207 -6.13 -18.21 -9.97
CA ARG A 207 -6.68 -18.35 -11.32
C ARG A 207 -6.94 -19.82 -11.67
N THR A 208 -5.99 -20.72 -11.40
CA THR A 208 -6.20 -22.16 -11.67
C THR A 208 -7.33 -22.75 -10.81
N PHE A 209 -7.47 -22.30 -9.57
CA PHE A 209 -8.59 -22.67 -8.70
C PHE A 209 -9.93 -22.15 -9.23
N PHE A 210 -9.96 -20.92 -9.73
CA PHE A 210 -11.13 -20.32 -10.35
C PHE A 210 -11.55 -21.10 -11.60
N GLU A 211 -10.62 -21.37 -12.51
CA GLU A 211 -10.90 -22.10 -13.76
C GLU A 211 -11.39 -23.53 -13.51
N SER A 212 -10.86 -24.21 -12.49
CA SER A 212 -11.29 -25.58 -12.13
C SER A 212 -12.66 -25.66 -11.45
N HIS A 213 -13.07 -24.62 -10.72
CA HIS A 213 -14.33 -24.60 -9.97
C HIS A 213 -15.41 -23.71 -10.60
N MET A 214 -15.13 -23.11 -11.76
CA MET A 214 -16.06 -22.20 -12.45
C MET A 214 -17.40 -22.85 -12.78
N ASP A 215 -17.38 -24.14 -13.17
CA ASP A 215 -18.57 -24.88 -13.56
C ASP A 215 -19.32 -25.48 -12.36
N SER A 216 -18.60 -25.80 -11.28
CA SER A 216 -19.18 -26.35 -10.05
C SER A 216 -18.51 -25.75 -8.81
N PRO A 217 -18.92 -24.53 -8.40
CA PRO A 217 -18.35 -23.89 -7.22
C PRO A 217 -18.70 -24.71 -5.97
N PRO A 218 -17.87 -24.67 -4.91
CA PRO A 218 -18.15 -25.32 -3.64
C PRO A 218 -19.56 -24.96 -3.14
N ALA A 219 -20.37 -25.98 -2.84
CA ALA A 219 -21.76 -25.80 -2.45
C ALA A 219 -21.87 -25.37 -0.98
N TYR A 220 -22.49 -24.21 -0.72
CA TYR A 220 -22.89 -23.83 0.62
C TYR A 220 -24.23 -24.50 0.99
N PRO A 221 -24.35 -25.10 2.19
CA PRO A 221 -25.60 -25.72 2.63
C PRO A 221 -26.76 -24.72 2.54
N HIS A 222 -27.88 -25.18 2.00
CA HIS A 222 -29.10 -24.40 1.85
C HIS A 222 -29.01 -23.18 0.92
N LEU A 223 -27.95 -22.99 0.12
CA LEU A 223 -27.94 -21.92 -0.89
C LEU A 223 -28.40 -22.46 -2.26
N PRO A 224 -29.27 -21.74 -2.99
CA PRO A 224 -29.58 -22.09 -4.37
C PRO A 224 -28.34 -21.99 -5.27
N PRO A 225 -28.28 -22.75 -6.37
CA PRO A 225 -27.08 -22.89 -7.19
C PRO A 225 -26.61 -21.56 -7.81
N VAL A 226 -27.52 -20.72 -8.32
CA VAL A 226 -27.12 -19.43 -8.91
C VAL A 226 -26.63 -18.46 -7.85
N ALA A 227 -27.33 -18.36 -6.72
CA ALA A 227 -26.91 -17.53 -5.59
C ALA A 227 -25.56 -18.00 -5.00
N ASN A 228 -25.34 -19.31 -4.93
CA ASN A 228 -24.09 -19.93 -4.49
C ASN A 228 -22.92 -19.52 -5.38
N LYS A 229 -23.10 -19.64 -6.70
CA LYS A 229 -22.07 -19.25 -7.68
C LYS A 229 -21.73 -17.76 -7.57
N LEU A 230 -22.73 -16.90 -7.50
CA LEU A 230 -22.51 -15.44 -7.39
C LEU A 230 -21.82 -15.06 -6.07
N LEU A 231 -22.22 -15.68 -4.95
CA LEU A 231 -21.55 -15.46 -3.67
C LEU A 231 -20.08 -15.91 -3.70
N TRP A 232 -19.81 -17.05 -4.33
CA TRP A 232 -18.45 -17.55 -4.53
C TRP A 232 -17.60 -16.58 -5.38
N LEU A 233 -18.12 -16.12 -6.52
CA LEU A 233 -17.45 -15.12 -7.37
C LEU A 233 -17.15 -13.83 -6.62
N ARG A 234 -18.12 -13.32 -5.84
CA ARG A 234 -17.94 -12.11 -5.04
C ARG A 234 -16.92 -12.29 -3.91
N GLY A 235 -16.96 -13.44 -3.22
CA GLY A 235 -15.98 -13.76 -2.18
C GLY A 235 -14.56 -13.82 -2.75
N PHE A 236 -14.41 -14.44 -3.92
CA PHE A 236 -13.15 -14.52 -4.64
C PHE A 236 -12.63 -13.13 -5.08
N LYS A 237 -13.53 -12.28 -5.59
CA LYS A 237 -13.21 -10.87 -5.92
C LYS A 237 -12.72 -10.08 -4.71
N ILE A 238 -13.43 -10.16 -3.57
CA ILE A 238 -13.02 -9.47 -2.33
C ILE A 238 -11.67 -9.98 -1.84
N HIS A 239 -11.46 -11.30 -1.88
CA HIS A 239 -10.22 -11.94 -1.42
C HIS A 239 -8.99 -11.45 -2.19
N ILE A 240 -9.11 -11.21 -3.50
CA ILE A 240 -8.03 -10.71 -4.34
C ILE A 240 -7.88 -9.18 -4.24
N GLN A 241 -8.99 -8.45 -4.12
CA GLN A 241 -8.99 -6.99 -4.06
C GLN A 241 -8.37 -6.44 -2.78
N GLU A 242 -8.62 -7.07 -1.63
CA GLU A 242 -8.12 -6.59 -0.34
C GLU A 242 -6.58 -6.53 -0.30
N PRO A 243 -5.81 -7.61 -0.56
CA PRO A 243 -4.34 -7.57 -0.59
C PRO A 243 -3.80 -6.56 -1.62
N MET A 244 -4.43 -6.46 -2.79
CA MET A 244 -3.99 -5.53 -3.84
C MET A 244 -4.15 -4.07 -3.40
N SER A 245 -5.27 -3.73 -2.76
CA SER A 245 -5.50 -2.38 -2.23
C SER A 245 -4.50 -2.01 -1.12
N ARG A 246 -4.16 -2.97 -0.25
CA ARG A 246 -3.20 -2.77 0.84
C ARG A 246 -1.79 -2.60 0.30
N LEU A 247 -1.40 -3.39 -0.71
CA LEU A 247 -0.11 -3.26 -1.37
C LEU A 247 0.05 -1.88 -2.04
N HIS A 248 -1.02 -1.36 -2.67
CA HIS A 248 -1.04 -0.01 -3.25
C HIS A 248 -0.82 1.10 -2.23
N ARG A 249 -1.38 0.96 -1.02
CA ARG A 249 -1.21 1.95 0.05
C ARG A 249 0.21 1.93 0.61
N VAL A 250 0.70 0.74 0.94
CA VAL A 250 1.88 0.59 1.81
C VAL A 250 3.19 0.58 1.02
N SER A 251 3.18 0.07 -0.22
CA SER A 251 4.37 0.11 -1.08
C SER A 251 4.03 0.37 -2.54
N PRO A 252 3.69 1.62 -2.89
CA PRO A 252 3.46 2.00 -4.29
C PRO A 252 4.73 1.87 -5.15
N ALA A 253 5.92 1.93 -4.53
CA ALA A 253 7.19 1.78 -5.23
C ALA A 253 7.42 0.35 -5.73
N SER A 254 7.00 -0.68 -4.99
CA SER A 254 7.15 -2.09 -5.38
C SER A 254 6.32 -2.46 -6.61
N LEU A 255 5.29 -1.68 -6.93
CA LEU A 255 4.48 -1.87 -8.13
C LEU A 255 5.13 -1.27 -9.39
N LYS A 256 6.22 -0.52 -9.25
CA LYS A 256 6.97 0.01 -10.40
C LYS A 256 7.92 -1.06 -10.94
N GLY A 257 8.16 -1.05 -12.25
CA GLY A 257 9.00 -2.04 -12.94
C GLY A 257 8.21 -3.25 -13.47
N ASP A 258 8.94 -4.19 -14.06
CA ASP A 258 8.37 -5.30 -14.83
C ASP A 258 7.59 -6.28 -13.95
N GLU A 259 8.11 -6.65 -12.78
CA GLU A 259 7.42 -7.55 -11.84
C GLU A 259 6.12 -6.93 -11.30
N GLY A 260 6.14 -5.63 -10.99
CA GLY A 260 4.95 -4.90 -10.57
C GLY A 260 3.92 -4.74 -11.69
N TRP A 261 4.37 -4.61 -12.95
CA TRP A 261 3.48 -4.63 -14.10
C TRP A 261 2.83 -5.99 -14.29
N ARG A 262 3.61 -7.09 -14.24
CA ARG A 262 3.08 -8.46 -14.35
C ARG A 262 2.03 -8.77 -13.29
N LEU A 263 2.26 -8.33 -12.04
CA LEU A 263 1.28 -8.47 -10.97
C LEU A 263 -0.03 -7.73 -11.28
N ARG A 264 0.06 -6.46 -11.69
CA ARG A 264 -1.12 -5.66 -12.05
C ARG A 264 -1.89 -6.23 -13.23
N ASP A 265 -1.18 -6.69 -14.24
CA ASP A 265 -1.75 -7.27 -15.46
C ASP A 265 -2.51 -8.56 -15.12
N THR A 266 -1.87 -9.47 -14.39
CA THR A 266 -2.47 -10.72 -13.90
C THR A 266 -3.70 -10.44 -13.03
N TYR A 267 -3.61 -9.49 -12.10
CA TYR A 267 -4.74 -9.05 -11.28
C TYR A 267 -5.90 -8.51 -12.13
N SER A 268 -5.60 -7.61 -13.08
CA SER A 268 -6.59 -7.01 -13.97
C SER A 268 -7.32 -8.07 -14.78
N ASP A 269 -6.59 -9.04 -15.31
CA ASP A 269 -7.16 -10.10 -16.13
C ASP A 269 -8.07 -11.03 -15.32
N ILE A 270 -7.63 -11.46 -14.14
CA ILE A 270 -8.47 -12.28 -13.25
C ILE A 270 -9.75 -11.54 -12.87
N ILE A 271 -9.68 -10.25 -12.53
CA ILE A 271 -10.86 -9.45 -12.19
C ILE A 271 -11.83 -9.36 -13.38
N LYS A 272 -11.34 -9.15 -14.60
CA LYS A 272 -12.18 -9.13 -15.81
C LYS A 272 -12.86 -10.48 -16.05
N ASP A 273 -12.14 -11.58 -15.86
CA ASP A 273 -12.68 -12.93 -16.02
C ASP A 273 -13.79 -13.23 -15.00
N ILE A 274 -13.60 -12.81 -13.73
CA ILE A 274 -14.64 -12.93 -12.68
C ILE A 274 -15.87 -12.09 -13.04
N GLU A 275 -15.69 -10.83 -13.43
CA GLU A 275 -16.80 -9.93 -13.78
C GLU A 275 -17.57 -10.41 -15.01
N LYS A 276 -16.86 -10.99 -16.00
CA LYS A 276 -17.47 -11.62 -17.16
C LYS A 276 -18.31 -12.83 -16.75
N CYS A 277 -17.76 -13.73 -15.91
CA CYS A 277 -18.46 -14.91 -15.42
C CYS A 277 -19.70 -14.54 -14.58
N GLU A 278 -19.59 -13.52 -13.74
CA GLU A 278 -20.70 -12.97 -12.95
C GLU A 278 -21.82 -12.47 -13.87
N ALA A 279 -21.48 -11.64 -14.86
CA ALA A 279 -22.44 -11.10 -15.80
C ALA A 279 -23.10 -12.18 -16.67
N GLU A 280 -22.34 -13.20 -17.11
CA GLU A 280 -22.87 -14.36 -17.86
C GLU A 280 -23.83 -15.19 -17.00
N THR A 281 -23.48 -15.44 -15.74
CA THR A 281 -24.33 -16.19 -14.79
C THR A 281 -25.65 -15.47 -14.55
N ILE A 282 -25.62 -14.14 -14.35
CA ILE A 282 -26.83 -13.32 -14.17
C ILE A 282 -27.69 -13.32 -15.44
N ARG A 283 -27.10 -13.13 -16.61
CA ARG A 283 -27.83 -13.14 -17.90
C ARG A 283 -28.48 -14.49 -18.16
N HIS A 284 -27.74 -15.57 -17.94
CA HIS A 284 -28.26 -16.92 -18.10
C HIS A 284 -29.44 -17.17 -17.15
N TRP A 285 -29.29 -16.85 -15.87
CA TRP A 285 -30.36 -16.96 -14.88
C TRP A 285 -31.60 -16.16 -15.29
N GLN A 286 -31.46 -14.90 -15.69
CA GLN A 286 -32.59 -14.07 -16.16
C GLN A 286 -33.32 -14.70 -17.35
N SER A 287 -32.59 -15.27 -18.31
CA SER A 287 -33.17 -15.88 -19.51
C SER A 287 -33.92 -17.20 -19.23
N THR A 288 -33.44 -17.98 -18.26
CA THR A 288 -34.00 -19.29 -17.90
C THR A 288 -35.17 -19.14 -16.92
N MET A 289 -35.07 -18.21 -15.98
CA MET A 289 -36.04 -18.00 -14.91
C MET A 289 -37.42 -17.55 -15.42
N GLU A 290 -37.50 -16.61 -16.37
CA GLU A 290 -38.77 -16.07 -16.87
C GLU A 290 -39.71 -17.13 -17.50
N PRO A 291 -39.24 -17.99 -18.45
CA PRO A 291 -40.08 -19.02 -19.04
C PRO A 291 -40.42 -20.16 -18.06
N GLU A 292 -39.47 -20.56 -17.21
CA GLU A 292 -39.68 -21.63 -16.22
C GLU A 292 -40.71 -21.21 -15.18
N LEU A 293 -40.55 -20.01 -14.61
CA LEU A 293 -41.51 -19.47 -13.63
C LEU A 293 -42.91 -19.37 -14.23
N ARG A 294 -43.06 -18.88 -15.46
CA ARG A 294 -44.36 -18.80 -16.16
C ARG A 294 -45.00 -20.15 -16.40
N THR A 295 -44.20 -21.19 -16.63
CA THR A 295 -44.70 -22.54 -16.91
C THR A 295 -45.11 -23.23 -15.61
N LYS A 296 -44.28 -23.14 -14.56
CA LYS A 296 -44.52 -23.76 -13.25
C LYS A 296 -45.69 -23.10 -12.50
N LEU A 297 -45.86 -21.77 -12.60
CA LEU A 297 -47.00 -21.06 -11.99
C LEU A 297 -48.36 -21.40 -12.60
N LYS A 298 -48.40 -21.95 -13.83
CA LYS A 298 -49.65 -22.37 -14.49
C LYS A 298 -50.11 -23.76 -14.06
N GLN A 299 -49.29 -24.52 -13.33
CA GLN A 299 -49.64 -25.86 -12.88
C GLN A 299 -50.63 -25.80 -11.70
N PRO A 300 -51.60 -26.73 -11.62
CA PRO A 300 -52.54 -26.77 -10.50
C PRO A 300 -51.79 -27.12 -9.19
N LEU A 301 -52.13 -26.43 -8.10
CA LEU A 301 -51.48 -26.64 -6.78
C LEU A 301 -51.89 -27.96 -6.12
N LEU A 302 -53.02 -28.54 -6.52
CA LEU A 302 -53.56 -29.78 -5.96
C LEU A 302 -53.81 -30.76 -7.11
N ILE A 303 -53.27 -31.96 -6.97
CA ILE A 303 -53.52 -33.08 -7.88
C ILE A 303 -54.20 -34.18 -7.07
N SER A 304 -55.29 -34.71 -7.60
CA SER A 304 -55.94 -35.90 -7.04
C SER A 304 -55.37 -37.13 -7.74
N GLU A 305 -54.87 -38.09 -6.99
CA GLU A 305 -54.59 -39.42 -7.55
C GLU A 305 -55.91 -40.15 -7.85
N PRO A 306 -56.01 -40.85 -8.99
CA PRO A 306 -57.19 -41.65 -9.31
C PRO A 306 -57.31 -42.84 -8.37
N GLU A 307 -58.56 -43.20 -8.07
CA GLU A 307 -58.94 -44.28 -7.16
C GLU A 307 -58.25 -45.61 -7.55
N SER A 308 -57.29 -46.05 -6.74
CA SER A 308 -56.81 -47.44 -6.78
C SER A 308 -57.66 -48.27 -5.82
N GLU A 309 -58.15 -49.41 -6.31
CA GLU A 309 -59.16 -50.29 -5.70
C GLU A 309 -59.17 -50.27 -4.16
N GLY A 310 -60.08 -49.48 -3.57
CA GLY A 310 -60.38 -49.48 -2.13
C GLY A 310 -59.83 -48.33 -1.28
N SER A 311 -59.06 -47.38 -1.83
CA SER A 311 -58.56 -46.21 -1.08
C SER A 311 -59.24 -44.90 -1.50
N ARG A 312 -59.55 -44.02 -0.52
CA ARG A 312 -60.09 -42.67 -0.78
C ARG A 312 -59.10 -41.86 -1.62
N PRO A 313 -59.56 -40.96 -2.52
CA PRO A 313 -58.67 -40.10 -3.31
C PRO A 313 -57.79 -39.27 -2.37
N THR A 314 -56.47 -39.49 -2.44
CA THR A 314 -55.47 -38.71 -1.72
C THR A 314 -55.16 -37.44 -2.52
N LEU A 315 -55.38 -36.29 -1.90
CA LEU A 315 -55.02 -34.98 -2.44
C LEU A 315 -53.53 -34.75 -2.16
N HIS A 316 -52.74 -34.63 -3.22
CA HIS A 316 -51.32 -34.28 -3.12
C HIS A 316 -51.12 -32.82 -3.53
N VAL A 317 -50.24 -32.15 -2.79
CA VAL A 317 -49.83 -30.77 -3.05
C VAL A 317 -48.76 -30.80 -4.13
N ASN A 318 -49.10 -30.27 -5.31
CA ASN A 318 -48.21 -30.16 -6.46
C ASN A 318 -47.39 -28.86 -6.37
N PHE A 319 -46.52 -28.79 -5.38
CA PHE A 319 -45.48 -27.76 -5.30
C PHE A 319 -44.18 -28.32 -5.82
N ASP A 320 -43.80 -27.87 -7.02
CA ASP A 320 -42.55 -28.28 -7.65
C ASP A 320 -41.35 -27.77 -6.82
N PRO A 321 -40.42 -28.64 -6.40
CA PRO A 321 -39.20 -28.21 -5.70
C PRO A 321 -38.35 -27.22 -6.51
N GLU A 322 -38.41 -27.28 -7.85
CA GLU A 322 -37.72 -26.34 -8.75
C GLU A 322 -38.31 -24.92 -8.65
N LEU A 323 -39.63 -24.80 -8.48
CA LEU A 323 -40.29 -23.51 -8.23
C LEU A 323 -39.85 -22.91 -6.89
N MET A 324 -39.69 -23.73 -5.85
CA MET A 324 -39.18 -23.28 -4.55
C MET A 324 -37.73 -22.79 -4.63
N LEU A 325 -36.88 -23.45 -5.43
CA LEU A 325 -35.52 -23.01 -5.70
C LEU A 325 -35.50 -21.66 -6.42
N LEU A 326 -36.30 -21.49 -7.48
CA LEU A 326 -36.41 -20.23 -8.22
C LEU A 326 -36.89 -19.08 -7.33
N LEU A 327 -37.94 -19.28 -6.53
CA LEU A 327 -38.43 -18.25 -5.60
C LEU A 327 -37.37 -17.86 -4.56
N ARG A 328 -36.57 -18.83 -4.11
CA ARG A 328 -35.47 -18.61 -3.19
C ARG A 328 -34.32 -17.85 -3.85
N GLU A 329 -34.00 -18.14 -5.11
CA GLU A 329 -33.03 -17.37 -5.90
C GLU A 329 -33.48 -15.92 -6.07
N VAL A 330 -34.74 -15.70 -6.43
CA VAL A 330 -35.32 -14.35 -6.54
C VAL A 330 -35.23 -13.61 -5.21
N HIS A 331 -35.49 -14.29 -4.08
CA HIS A 331 -35.34 -13.68 -2.77
C HIS A 331 -33.89 -13.28 -2.47
N TYR A 332 -32.91 -14.14 -2.78
CA TYR A 332 -31.49 -13.84 -2.53
C TYR A 332 -30.92 -12.76 -3.48
N LEU A 333 -31.38 -12.73 -4.73
CA LEU A 333 -30.92 -11.76 -5.73
C LEU A 333 -31.69 -10.43 -5.64
N GLY A 334 -32.95 -10.46 -5.22
CA GLY A 334 -33.77 -9.27 -4.97
C GLY A 334 -33.55 -8.66 -3.59
N GLY A 335 -33.09 -9.44 -2.61
CA GLY A 335 -32.71 -8.97 -1.29
C GLY A 335 -31.36 -8.25 -1.33
N GLU A 336 -31.32 -7.02 -0.81
CA GLU A 336 -30.12 -6.18 -0.67
C GLU A 336 -28.95 -6.83 0.10
N THR A 337 -29.15 -8.01 0.68
CA THR A 337 -28.18 -8.69 1.54
C THR A 337 -27.04 -9.40 0.79
N ILE A 338 -27.23 -9.80 -0.49
CA ILE A 338 -26.17 -10.50 -1.25
C ILE A 338 -25.60 -9.65 -2.39
N LEU A 339 -26.38 -8.72 -2.95
CA LEU A 339 -25.97 -7.85 -4.07
C LEU A 339 -25.83 -6.37 -3.69
N GLY A 340 -26.16 -5.99 -2.46
CA GLY A 340 -25.97 -4.64 -1.95
C GLY A 340 -24.50 -4.23 -1.91
N THR A 341 -24.25 -3.00 -2.34
CA THR A 341 -22.98 -2.30 -2.35
C THR A 341 -22.30 -2.30 -0.97
N SER A 342 -20.98 -2.28 -0.99
CA SER A 342 -20.12 -2.05 0.17
C SER A 342 -20.58 -0.84 0.97
N SER A 343 -21.14 -1.05 2.17
CA SER A 343 -21.11 -0.08 3.28
C SER A 343 -21.82 -0.61 4.53
N ARG A 344 -21.50 -1.82 5.01
CA ARG A 344 -21.71 -2.12 6.43
C ARG A 344 -20.49 -2.84 6.98
N PRO A 345 -19.78 -2.27 7.98
CA PRO A 345 -18.76 -3.01 8.69
C PRO A 345 -19.43 -4.19 9.40
N CYS A 346 -18.78 -5.36 9.32
CA CYS A 346 -19.19 -6.56 10.05
C CYS A 346 -19.36 -6.25 11.55
N PRO A 347 -20.41 -6.74 12.23
CA PRO A 347 -20.64 -6.46 13.66
C PRO A 347 -19.66 -7.13 14.63
N CYS A 348 -18.63 -7.83 14.15
CA CYS A 348 -17.78 -8.69 15.01
C CYS A 348 -16.58 -7.98 15.66
N THR A 349 -16.49 -6.65 15.64
CA THR A 349 -15.41 -5.90 16.33
C THR A 349 -15.89 -4.99 17.47
N ALA A 350 -17.15 -5.10 17.91
CA ALA A 350 -17.71 -4.22 18.94
C ALA A 350 -17.56 -4.70 20.40
N GLU A 351 -16.89 -5.82 20.69
CA GLU A 351 -16.69 -6.28 22.07
C GLU A 351 -15.24 -6.72 22.37
N ILE A 352 -14.28 -5.82 22.21
CA ILE A 352 -13.03 -5.85 22.99
C ILE A 352 -12.67 -4.40 23.34
N ASN A 353 -13.43 -3.82 24.27
CA ASN A 353 -13.00 -2.73 25.14
C ASN A 353 -14.02 -2.59 26.28
N ARG A 354 -13.83 -3.43 27.30
CA ARG A 354 -14.12 -3.11 28.69
C ARG A 354 -12.96 -3.58 29.55
#